data_AF-A0A417C0F9-F1
#
_entry.id   AF-A0A417C0F9-F1
#
_cell.length_a   1.000
_cell.length_b   1.000
_cell.length_c   1.000
_cell.angle_alpha   90.00
_cell.angle_beta   90.00
_cell.angle_gamma   90.00
#
_symmetry.space_group_name_H-M   'P 1'
#
loop_
_entity.id
_entity.type
_entity.pdbx_description
1 polymer ?
#
loop_
_entity_poly.entity_id
_entity_poly.type
_entity_poly.pdbx_seq_one_letter_code
_entity_poly.pdbx_strand_id
1 'polypeptide(L)' 'MGTATAEGEAADMEQSIEQIFAELDGLVEKLEAPDSTLEESFACYEAGMKLVKACNDKIDKVEKQMIILQGGTEEDGDA' A
#
# COMPACT_ATOMS: atom_id res chain seq x y z
N MET A 1 20.46 11.59 -29.75
CA MET A 1 21.14 11.99 -28.50
C MET A 1 20.18 12.87 -27.73
N GLY A 2 19.76 12.44 -26.54
CA GLY A 2 19.04 13.26 -25.56
C GLY A 2 17.51 13.21 -25.62
N THR A 3 16.90 12.20 -24.98
CA THR A 3 15.67 12.45 -24.22
C THR A 3 15.99 12.15 -22.78
N ALA A 4 16.04 13.24 -22.01
CA ALA A 4 16.46 13.31 -20.63
C ALA A 4 15.62 12.39 -19.74
N THR A 5 16.34 11.75 -18.85
CA THR A 5 15.89 11.17 -17.60
C THR A 5 15.09 12.21 -16.80
N ALA A 6 13.85 11.88 -16.43
CA ALA A 6 13.20 12.51 -15.29
C ALA A 6 13.40 11.57 -14.10
N GLU A 7 14.48 11.84 -13.39
CA GLU A 7 14.82 11.27 -12.10
C GLU A 7 13.77 11.66 -11.05
N GLY A 8 13.31 10.65 -10.32
CA GLY A 8 13.21 10.64 -8.86
C GLY A 8 12.58 11.84 -8.18
N GLU A 9 11.29 11.73 -7.90
CA GLU A 9 10.68 12.45 -6.77
C GLU A 9 10.76 11.54 -5.54
N ALA A 10 11.81 11.75 -4.75
CA ALA A 10 12.00 11.07 -3.49
C ALA A 10 11.40 11.88 -2.33
N ALA A 11 10.70 11.12 -1.48
CA ALA A 11 10.63 11.25 -0.04
C ALA A 11 9.51 12.11 0.58
N ASP A 12 8.78 11.42 1.47
CA ASP A 12 7.77 11.89 2.42
C ASP A 12 6.35 12.09 1.88
N MET A 13 5.77 11.00 1.38
CA MET A 13 4.33 10.87 1.22
C MET A 13 3.95 9.54 1.84
N GLU A 14 3.17 9.57 2.91
CA GLU A 14 2.53 8.38 3.46
C GLU A 14 1.76 7.69 2.32
N GLN A 15 2.32 6.63 1.70
CA GLN A 15 1.88 6.04 0.41
C GLN A 15 0.35 6.02 0.26
N SER A 16 -0.22 6.80 -0.65
CA SER A 16 -1.68 6.83 -0.86
C SER A 16 -2.25 5.43 -1.15
N ILE A 17 -3.54 5.23 -0.90
CA ILE A 17 -4.19 3.94 -1.19
C ILE A 17 -4.02 3.60 -2.69
N GLU A 18 -4.15 4.59 -3.59
CA GLU A 18 -3.94 4.36 -5.02
C GLU A 18 -2.50 3.93 -5.34
N GLN A 19 -1.50 4.50 -4.68
CA GLN A 19 -0.09 4.08 -4.84
C GLN A 19 0.14 2.65 -4.35
N ILE A 20 -0.48 2.26 -3.24
CA ILE A 20 -0.37 0.89 -2.73
C ILE A 20 -0.96 -0.11 -3.73
N PHE A 21 -2.10 0.22 -4.35
CA PHE A 21 -2.66 -0.62 -5.42
C PHE A 21 -1.76 -0.69 -6.64
N ALA A 22 -1.18 0.43 -7.09
CA ALA A 22 -0.24 0.44 -8.21
C ALA A 22 1.01 -0.42 -7.94
N GLU A 23 1.52 -0.42 -6.70
CA GLU A 23 2.64 -1.29 -6.31
C GLU A 23 2.25 -2.77 -6.22
N LEU A 24 1.03 -3.07 -5.75
CA LEU A 24 0.49 -4.43 -5.74
C LEU A 24 0.33 -4.99 -7.15
N ASP A 25 -0.20 -4.21 -8.10
CA ASP A 25 -0.32 -4.62 -9.50
C ASP A 25 1.06 -4.93 -10.09
N GLY A 26 2.06 -4.06 -9.85
CA GLY A 26 3.42 -4.31 -10.30
C GLY A 26 4.09 -5.55 -9.66
N LEU A 27 3.69 -5.92 -8.44
CA LEU A 27 4.12 -7.18 -7.81
C LEU A 27 3.45 -8.40 -8.44
N VAL A 28 2.17 -8.29 -8.80
CA VAL A 28 1.44 -9.35 -9.52
C VAL A 28 2.05 -9.56 -10.91
N GLU A 29 2.33 -8.49 -11.66
CA GLU A 29 3.00 -8.60 -12.97
C GLU A 29 4.35 -9.31 -12.87
N LYS A 30 5.12 -9.04 -11.80
CA LYS A 30 6.38 -9.75 -11.53
C LYS A 30 6.15 -11.21 -11.19
N LEU A 31 5.12 -11.54 -10.40
CA LEU A 31 4.79 -12.92 -10.08
C LEU A 31 4.32 -13.73 -11.30
N GLU A 32 3.67 -13.08 -12.26
CA GLU A 32 3.21 -13.71 -13.50
C GLU A 32 4.29 -13.81 -14.57
N ALA A 33 5.42 -13.12 -14.40
CA ALA A 33 6.52 -13.17 -15.35
C ALA A 33 7.12 -14.60 -15.42
N PRO A 34 7.36 -15.13 -16.64
CA PRO A 34 7.81 -16.51 -16.83
C PRO A 34 9.24 -16.78 -16.32
N ASP A 35 10.02 -15.73 -16.10
CA ASP A 35 11.41 -15.80 -15.65
C ASP A 35 11.55 -15.66 -14.11
N SER A 36 10.44 -15.50 -13.39
CA SER A 36 10.47 -15.27 -11.94
C SER A 36 10.90 -16.51 -11.18
N THR A 37 11.96 -16.36 -10.40
CA THR A 37 12.44 -17.45 -9.55
C THR A 37 11.53 -17.67 -8.34
N LEU A 38 11.63 -18.83 -7.71
CA LEU A 38 10.89 -19.13 -6.49
C LEU A 38 11.24 -18.14 -5.36
N GLU A 39 12.51 -17.76 -5.22
CA GLU A 39 12.97 -16.77 -4.23
C GLU A 39 12.38 -15.38 -4.51
N GLU A 40 12.35 -14.95 -5.76
CA GLU A 40 11.70 -13.70 -6.15
C GLU A 40 10.19 -13.74 -5.90
N SER A 41 9.57 -14.90 -6.09
CA SER A 41 8.14 -15.09 -5.81
C SER A 41 7.84 -14.95 -4.32
N PHE A 42 8.70 -15.51 -3.45
CA PHE A 42 8.59 -15.31 -2.01
C PHE A 42 8.81 -13.85 -1.60
N ALA A 43 9.81 -13.18 -2.18
CA ALA A 43 10.06 -11.77 -1.91
C ALA A 43 8.88 -10.88 -2.35
N CYS A 44 8.31 -11.14 -3.53
CA CYS A 44 7.14 -10.43 -4.03
C CYS A 44 5.91 -10.68 -3.15
N TYR A 45 5.69 -11.93 -2.72
CA TYR A 45 4.61 -12.27 -1.81
C TYR A 45 4.74 -11.54 -0.46
N GLU A 46 5.94 -11.54 0.16
CA GLU A 46 6.17 -10.83 1.42
C GLU A 46 5.95 -9.31 1.27
N ALA A 47 6.44 -8.72 0.18
CA ALA A 47 6.23 -7.32 -0.14
C ALA A 47 4.73 -6.99 -0.33
N GLY A 48 4.01 -7.83 -1.08
CA GLY A 48 2.56 -7.69 -1.27
C GLY A 48 1.80 -7.77 0.05
N MET A 49 2.18 -8.69 0.94
CA MET A 49 1.53 -8.82 2.24
C MET A 49 1.73 -7.58 3.13
N LYS A 50 2.90 -6.94 3.06
CA LYS A 50 3.16 -5.67 3.76
C LYS A 50 2.32 -4.53 3.19
N LEU A 51 2.19 -4.44 1.87
CA LEU A 51 1.38 -3.44 1.19
C LEU A 51 -0.11 -3.59 1.52
N VAL A 52 -0.65 -4.81 1.49
CA VAL A 52 -2.04 -5.09 1.88
C VAL A 52 -2.31 -4.67 3.33
N LYS A 53 -1.36 -4.92 4.24
CA LYS A 53 -1.46 -4.48 5.63
C LYS A 53 -1.48 -2.95 5.73
N ALA A 54 -0.56 -2.27 5.04
CA ALA A 54 -0.51 -0.81 5.02
C ALA A 54 -1.80 -0.18 4.45
N CYS A 55 -2.41 -0.82 3.45
CA CYS A 55 -3.69 -0.39 2.90
C CYS A 55 -4.82 -0.50 3.94
N ASN A 56 -4.90 -1.64 4.65
CA ASN A 56 -5.88 -1.84 5.72
C ASN A 56 -5.73 -0.80 6.83
N ASP A 57 -4.51 -0.57 7.31
CA ASP A 57 -4.25 0.41 8.37
C ASP A 57 -4.68 1.83 7.95
N LYS A 58 -4.55 2.16 6.66
CA LYS A 58 -5.01 3.44 6.10
C LYS A 58 -6.53 3.54 6.03
N ILE A 59 -7.20 2.48 5.59
CA ILE A 59 -8.66 2.43 5.53
C ILE A 59 -9.24 2.59 6.95
N ASP A 60 -8.71 1.84 7.92
CA ASP A 60 -9.11 1.92 9.33
C ASP A 60 -8.92 3.35 9.90
N LYS A 61 -7.79 4.00 9.57
CA LYS A 61 -7.55 5.41 9.95
C LYS A 61 -8.61 6.35 9.37
N VAL A 62 -8.98 6.17 8.10
CA VAL A 62 -10.03 6.98 7.46
C VAL A 62 -11.40 6.71 8.09
N GLU A 63 -11.75 5.45 8.37
CA GLU A 63 -12.98 5.07 9.05
C GLU A 63 -13.08 5.70 10.44
N LYS A 64 -12.00 5.63 11.24
CA LYS A 64 -11.93 6.29 12.56
C LYS A 64 -12.10 7.80 12.46
N GLN A 65 -11.45 8.45 11.49
CA GLN A 65 -11.63 9.88 11.29
C GLN A 65 -13.05 10.24 10.88
N MET A 66 -13.71 9.41 10.07
CA MET A 66 -15.11 9.58 9.70
C MET A 66 -16.05 9.49 10.91
N ILE A 67 -15.82 8.54 11.82
CA ILE A 67 -16.59 8.38 13.06
C ILE A 67 -16.47 9.62 13.95
N ILE A 68 -15.25 10.12 14.15
CA ILE A 68 -14.98 11.35 14.93
C ILE A 68 -15.71 12.54 14.30
N LEU A 69 -15.65 12.69 12.97
CA LEU A 69 -16.32 13.77 12.23
C LEU A 69 -17.85 13.70 12.33
N GLN A 70 -18.44 12.50 12.42
CA GLN A 70 -19.87 12.29 12.61
C GLN A 70 -20.35 12.53 14.05
N GLY A 71 -19.45 12.90 14.97
CA GLY A 71 -19.80 13.18 16.37
C GLY A 71 -20.00 11.93 17.23
N GLY A 72 -19.51 10.77 16.76
CA GLY A 72 -19.46 9.55 17.56
C GLY A 72 -18.36 9.65 18.60
N THR A 73 -18.70 10.06 19.82
CA THR A 73 -17.90 9.70 20.99
C THR A 73 -17.96 8.18 21.12
N GLU A 74 -16.80 7.53 21.14
CA GLU A 74 -16.67 6.15 21.60
C GLU A 74 -17.22 6.14 23.04
N GLU A 75 -18.47 5.70 23.22
CA GLU A 75 -18.89 5.18 24.51
C GLU A 75 -18.08 3.91 24.72
N ASP A 76 -17.03 4.05 25.52
CA ASP A 76 -16.23 3.00 26.13
C ASP A 76 -17.17 1.89 26.62
N GLY A 77 -17.35 0.87 25.79
CA GLY A 77 -18.07 -0.34 26.14
C GLY A 77 -17.17 -1.24 26.97
N ASP A 78 -16.89 -0.82 28.21
CA ASP A 78 -16.43 -1.70 29.28
C ASP A 78 -17.55 -2.71 29.58
N ALA A 79 -17.37 -3.95 29.13
CA ALA A 79 -17.93 -5.18 29.70
C ALA A 79 -17.18 -6.42 29.19
#